data_AF-A0A651GIV9-F1
#
_entry.id   AF-A0A651GIV9-F1
#
_cell.length_a   1.000
_cell.length_b   1.000
_cell.length_c   1.000
_cell.angle_alpha   90.00
_cell.angle_beta   90.00
_cell.angle_gamma   90.00
#
_symmetry.space_group_name_H-M   'P 1'
#
loop_
_entity.id
_entity.type
_entity.pdbx_description
1 polymer ?
#
loop_
_entity_poly.entity_id
_entity_poly.type
_entity_poly.pdbx_seq_one_letter_code
_entity_poly.pdbx_strand_id
1 'polypeptide(L)' 'MLETLYNYFGIFGSILAAFLVFMFFVFWMAGVAGICLRERPPARQAIFFSLAIFIPLYPVAWLIADMIKQRKQLKRL' A
#
# COMPACT_ATOMS: atom_id res chain seq x y z
N MET A 1 18.45 -6.88 15.15
CA MET A 1 17.50 -6.42 14.10
C MET A 1 17.68 -4.94 13.76
N LEU A 2 17.51 -4.02 14.71
CA LEU A 2 17.90 -2.60 14.51
C LEU A 2 19.43 -2.45 14.43
N GLU A 3 20.16 -3.19 15.26
CA GLU A 3 21.63 -3.23 15.23
C GLU A 3 22.18 -3.74 13.89
N THR A 4 21.55 -4.76 13.29
CA THR A 4 21.89 -5.24 11.95
C THR A 4 21.58 -4.20 10.89
N LEU A 5 20.41 -3.55 10.93
CA LEU A 5 20.11 -2.43 10.01
C LEU A 5 21.12 -1.29 10.15
N TYR A 6 21.48 -0.95 11.39
CA TYR A 6 22.49 0.07 11.70
C TYR A 6 23.88 -0.29 11.15
N ASN A 7 24.30 -1.54 11.30
CA ASN A 7 25.59 -2.01 10.80
C ASN A 7 25.66 -2.03 9.26
N TYR A 8 24.54 -2.23 8.55
CA TYR A 8 24.51 -2.21 7.08
C TYR A 8 24.32 -0.81 6.49
N PHE A 9 23.51 0.05 7.12
CA PHE A 9 23.03 1.30 6.52
C PHE A 9 23.42 2.57 7.31
N GLY A 10 24.06 2.43 8.47
CA GLY A 10 24.30 3.52 9.41
C GLY A 10 23.01 4.07 10.04
N ILE A 11 23.12 5.11 10.88
CA ILE A 11 21.95 5.74 11.54
C ILE A 11 20.96 6.27 10.49
N PHE A 12 21.44 7.06 9.53
CA PHE A 12 20.56 7.72 8.55
C PHE A 12 19.88 6.73 7.62
N GLY A 13 20.61 5.73 7.13
CA GLY A 13 20.02 4.73 6.25
C GLY A 13 19.05 3.80 6.99
N SER A 14 19.30 3.49 8.26
CA SER A 14 18.37 2.71 9.09
C SER A 14 17.06 3.45 9.33
N ILE A 15 17.15 4.75 9.63
CA ILE A 15 15.96 5.61 9.82
C ILE A 15 15.17 5.68 8.51
N LEU A 16 15.85 5.94 7.38
CA LEU A 16 15.19 6.00 6.08
C LEU A 16 14.53 4.67 5.70
N ALA A 17 15.21 3.54 5.93
CA ALA A 17 14.67 2.22 5.65
C ALA A 17 13.44 1.92 6.52
N ALA A 18 13.51 2.18 7.83
CA ALA A 18 12.38 2.00 8.74
C ALA A 18 11.20 2.90 8.34
N PHE A 19 11.47 4.15 7.96
CA PHE A 19 10.46 5.07 7.48
C PHE A 19 9.79 4.59 6.19
N LEU A 20 10.55 4.09 5.22
CA LEU A 20 10.00 3.56 3.97
C LEU A 20 9.14 2.30 4.20
N VAL A 21 9.58 1.39 5.06
CA VAL A 21 8.80 0.20 5.42
C VAL A 21 7.49 0.60 6.12
N PHE A 22 7.56 1.56 7.03
CA PHE A 22 6.37 2.08 7.71
C PHE A 22 5.40 2.74 6.72
N MET A 23 5.89 3.58 5.82
CA MET A 23 5.07 4.22 4.79
C MET A 23 4.43 3.18 3.85
N PHE A 24 5.20 2.16 3.44
CA PHE A 24 4.69 1.06 2.63
C PHE A 24 3.56 0.31 3.34
N PHE A 25 3.72 0.05 4.64
CA PHE A 25 2.68 -0.57 5.46
C PHE A 25 1.41 0.29 5.55
N VAL A 26 1.55 1.61 5.73
CA VAL A 26 0.42 2.54 5.74
C VAL A 26 -0.32 2.53 4.40
N PHE A 27 0.40 2.60 3.27
CA PHE A 27 -0.22 2.53 1.95
C PHE A 27 -0.86 1.18 1.67
N TRP A 28 -0.27 0.10 2.17
CA TRP A 28 -0.89 -1.22 2.07
C TRP A 28 -2.23 -1.24 2.80
N MET A 29 -2.28 -0.83 4.07
CA MET A 29 -3.51 -0.78 4.87
C MET A 29 -4.58 0.12 4.24
N ALA A 30 -4.20 1.31 3.76
CA ALA A 30 -5.11 2.22 3.07
C ALA A 30 -5.64 1.61 1.76
N GLY A 31 -4.79 0.93 0.99
CA GLY A 31 -5.18 0.21 -0.22
C GLY A 31 -6.14 -0.93 0.07
N VAL A 32 -5.90 -1.73 1.12
CA VAL A 32 -6.80 -2.81 1.55
C VAL A 32 -8.16 -2.22 1.91
N ALA A 33 -8.20 -1.14 2.71
CA ALA A 33 -9.46 -0.48 3.07
C ALA A 33 -10.24 0.00 1.83
N GLY A 34 -9.57 0.61 0.86
CA GLY A 34 -10.19 1.06 -0.39
C GLY A 34 -10.70 -0.09 -1.26
N ILE A 35 -9.97 -1.22 -1.31
CA ILE A 35 -10.42 -2.44 -2.00
C ILE A 35 -11.65 -3.04 -1.32
N CYS A 36 -11.67 -3.03 0.03
CA CYS A 36 -12.78 -3.54 0.84
C CYS A 36 -14.05 -2.70 0.71
N LEU A 37 -13.93 -1.39 0.54
CA LEU A 37 -15.08 -0.49 0.40
C LEU A 37 -15.84 -0.65 -0.92
N ARG A 38 -15.23 -1.29 -1.92
CA ARG A 38 -15.77 -1.34 -3.29
C ARG A 38 -16.71 -2.54 -3.45
N GLU A 39 -17.99 -2.26 -3.65
CA GLU A 39 -19.00 -3.30 -3.87
C GLU A 39 -18.71 -4.12 -5.14
N ARG A 40 -18.65 -5.44 -4.98
CA ARG A 40 -18.41 -6.41 -6.06
C ARG A 40 -19.27 -7.66 -5.82
N PRO A 41 -19.55 -8.47 -6.87
CA PRO A 41 -20.15 -9.77 -6.68
C PRO A 41 -19.33 -10.63 -5.71
N PRO A 42 -19.96 -11.42 -4.83
CA PRO A 42 -19.29 -12.11 -3.72
C PRO A 42 -18.15 -13.03 -4.18
N ALA A 43 -18.32 -13.72 -5.32
CA ALA A 43 -17.29 -14.57 -5.91
C ALA A 43 -16.01 -13.80 -6.31
N ARG A 44 -16.14 -12.55 -6.77
CA ARG A 44 -14.98 -11.71 -7.10
C ARG A 44 -14.41 -11.03 -5.86
N GLN A 45 -15.25 -10.69 -4.89
CA GLN A 45 -14.81 -10.03 -3.66
C GLN A 45 -13.81 -10.87 -2.87
N ALA A 46 -14.05 -12.18 -2.74
CA ALA A 46 -13.13 -13.10 -2.08
C ALA A 46 -11.74 -13.15 -2.76
N ILE A 47 -11.71 -13.14 -4.09
CA ILE A 47 -10.46 -13.14 -4.88
C ILE A 47 -9.68 -11.84 -4.68
N PHE A 48 -10.37 -10.69 -4.67
CA PHE A 48 -9.71 -9.41 -4.45
C PHE A 48 -9.21 -9.24 -3.01
N PHE A 49 -9.91 -9.80 -2.02
CA PHE A 49 -9.49 -9.77 -0.63
C PHE A 49 -8.29 -10.67 -0.38
N SER A 50 -8.28 -11.88 -0.95
CA SER A 50 -7.12 -12.76 -0.87
C SER A 50 -5.90 -12.12 -1.54
N LEU A 51 -6.05 -11.54 -2.73
CA LEU A 51 -4.97 -10.80 -3.39
C LEU A 51 -4.48 -9.61 -2.56
N ALA A 52 -5.38 -8.90 -1.89
CA ALA A 52 -5.02 -7.75 -1.05
C ALA A 52 -4.21 -8.14 0.20
N ILE A 53 -4.50 -9.31 0.79
CA ILE A 53 -3.83 -9.79 2.01
C ILE A 53 -2.52 -10.50 1.67
N PHE A 54 -2.52 -11.40 0.68
CA PHE A 54 -1.34 -12.22 0.34
C PHE A 54 -0.28 -11.46 -0.45
N ILE A 55 -0.66 -10.39 -1.16
CA ILE A 55 0.27 -9.63 -2.03
C ILE A 55 0.21 -8.15 -1.65
N PRO A 56 1.05 -7.67 -0.71
CA PRO A 56 0.98 -6.29 -0.23
C PRO A 56 1.32 -5.24 -1.29
N LEU A 57 2.06 -5.63 -2.34
CA LEU A 57 2.31 -4.78 -3.51
C LEU A 57 1.03 -4.44 -4.29
N TYR A 58 0.02 -5.34 -4.29
CA TYR A 58 -1.21 -5.15 -5.05
C TYR A 58 -2.06 -3.98 -4.53
N PRO A 59 -2.39 -3.90 -3.21
CA PRO A 59 -3.15 -2.76 -2.68
C PRO A 59 -2.43 -1.43 -2.82
N VAL A 60 -1.09 -1.40 -2.69
CA VAL A 60 -0.31 -0.18 -2.86
C VAL A 60 -0.40 0.32 -4.30
N ALA A 61 -0.21 -0.56 -5.29
CA ALA A 61 -0.36 -0.20 -6.70
C ALA A 61 -1.78 0.23 -7.05
N TRP A 62 -2.79 -0.45 -6.47
CA TRP A 62 -4.19 -0.09 -6.62
C TRP A 62 -4.50 1.30 -6.07
N LEU A 63 -4.00 1.62 -4.87
CA LEU A 63 -4.17 2.92 -4.22
C LEU A 63 -3.58 4.05 -5.09
N ILE A 64 -2.36 3.86 -5.61
CA ILE A 64 -1.71 4.84 -6.48
C ILE A 64 -2.54 5.08 -7.74
N ALA A 65 -3.03 4.01 -8.39
CA ALA A 65 -3.89 4.12 -9.57
C ALA A 65 -5.20 4.86 -9.26
N ASP A 66 -5.79 4.59 -8.09
CA ASP A 66 -7.01 5.26 -7.65
C ASP A 66 -6.77 6.76 -7.40
N MET A 67 -5.67 7.13 -6.73
CA MET A 67 -5.26 8.53 -6.53
C MET A 67 -5.06 9.27 -7.86
N ILE A 68 -4.40 8.64 -8.85
CA ILE A 68 -4.22 9.24 -10.19
C ILE A 68 -5.57 9.44 -10.88
N LYS A 69 -6.47 8.46 -10.77
CA LYS A 69 -7.82 8.55 -11.34
C LYS A 69 -8.63 9.68 -10.69
N GLN A 70 -8.62 9.76 -9.37
CA GLN A 70 -9.29 10.83 -8.61
C GLN A 70 -8.73 12.21 -9.00
N ARG A 71 -7.40 12.35 -9.09
CA ARG A 71 -6.75 13.59 -9.56
C ARG A 71 -7.21 14.00 -10.96
N LYS A 72 -7.39 13.03 -11.87
CA LYS A 72 -7.88 13.29 -13.23
C LYS A 72 -9.35 13.72 -13.24
N GLN A 73 -10.18 13.18 -12.34
CA GLN A 73 -11.58 13.58 -12.20
C GLN A 73 -11.69 15.00 -11.63
N LEU A 74 -10.89 15.33 -10.61
CA LEU A 74 -10.83 16.68 -10.04
C LEU A 74 -10.42 17.75 -11.05
N LYS A 75 -9.52 17.44 -11.98
CA LYS A 75 -9.14 18.37 -13.07
C LYS A 75 -10.18 18.54 -14.17
N ARG A 76 -11.23 17.71 -14.18
CA ARG A 76 -12.33 17.77 -15.16
C ARG A 76 -13.60 18.44 -14.61
N LEU A 77 -13.63 18.72 -13.31
CA LEU A 77 -14.61 19.57 -12.63
C LEU A 77 -14.15 21.03 -12.73
#